data_AF-A0A396GHR5-F1
#
_entry.id   AF-A0A396GHR5-F1
#
_cell.length_a   1.000
_cell.length_b   1.000
_cell.length_c   1.000
_cell.angle_alpha   90.00
_cell.angle_beta   90.00
_cell.angle_gamma   90.00
#
_symmetry.space_group_name_H-M   'P 1'
#
loop_
_entity.id
_entity.type
_entity.pdbx_description
1 polymer ?
#
loop_
_entity_poly.entity_id
_entity_poly.type
_entity_poly.pdbx_seq_one_letter_code
_entity_poly.pdbx_strand_id
1 'polypeptide(L)'
;MAKLYFTPSLRKENQNKMKGVKFSSNSNQTMIFLLILVSTFCLSIEVASGQLNKATLTLNSFEKGGDGGAASECDNKFHSDDTLIVALSTVYFNHKERCFKEITIFGNGRSVNAMVVDECKCGNNIVDGSSAVWKALGVPEKEGEMDIFWGDA
;
A
#
# COMPACT_ATOMS: atom_id res chain seq x y z
N MET A 1 -48.48 36.35 -23.39
CA MET A 1 -47.21 36.90 -23.88
C MET A 1 -46.33 35.78 -24.39
N ALA A 2 -45.76 35.99 -25.58
CA ALA A 2 -44.75 35.24 -26.35
C ALA A 2 -44.71 33.69 -26.29
N LYS A 3 -45.27 33.08 -27.34
CA LYS A 3 -44.79 31.81 -27.93
C LYS A 3 -43.47 32.07 -28.67
N LEU A 4 -42.48 31.20 -28.50
CA LEU A 4 -41.38 31.04 -29.46
C LEU A 4 -41.47 29.65 -30.08
N TYR A 5 -41.69 29.64 -31.39
CA TYR A 5 -41.55 28.47 -32.25
C TYR A 5 -40.11 28.38 -32.72
N PHE A 6 -39.51 27.18 -32.70
CA PHE A 6 -38.47 26.81 -33.66
C PHE A 6 -38.68 25.37 -34.12
N THR A 7 -38.73 25.23 -35.44
CA THR A 7 -38.91 24.00 -36.24
C THR A 7 -37.65 23.12 -36.28
N PRO A 8 -37.79 21.82 -36.63
CA PRO A 8 -36.75 20.82 -36.44
C PRO A 8 -35.68 20.87 -37.54
N SER A 9 -34.40 20.83 -37.15
CA SER A 9 -33.30 20.56 -38.09
C SER A 9 -32.88 19.10 -37.96
N LEU A 10 -33.20 18.34 -39.01
CA LEU A 10 -32.60 17.04 -39.28
C LEU A 10 -31.11 17.21 -39.53
N ARG A 11 -30.27 16.60 -38.70
CA ARG A 11 -28.99 16.06 -39.15
C ARG A 11 -28.95 14.58 -38.77
N LYS A 12 -29.41 13.74 -39.70
CA LYS A 12 -28.98 12.35 -39.78
C LYS A 12 -27.48 12.37 -40.07
N GLU A 13 -26.68 11.71 -39.25
CA GLU A 13 -25.67 10.75 -39.70
C GLU A 13 -24.94 10.11 -38.51
N ASN A 14 -24.66 8.81 -38.68
CA ASN A 14 -23.88 7.93 -37.80
C ASN A 14 -24.62 7.22 -36.65
N GLN A 15 -25.78 6.65 -36.94
CA GLN A 15 -26.12 5.33 -36.39
C GLN A 15 -25.59 4.26 -37.34
N ASN A 16 -24.34 3.83 -37.14
CA ASN A 16 -23.85 2.60 -37.75
C ASN A 16 -23.20 1.71 -36.68
N LYS A 17 -23.95 0.66 -36.34
CA LYS A 17 -23.45 -0.71 -36.17
C LYS A 17 -22.83 -1.10 -34.81
N MET A 18 -23.61 -1.00 -33.73
CA MET A 18 -23.62 -2.10 -32.76
C MET A 18 -24.66 -3.13 -33.22
N LYS A 19 -24.24 -4.04 -34.10
CA LYS A 19 -25.01 -5.26 -34.35
C LYS A 19 -25.15 -5.96 -33.00
N GLY A 20 -26.39 -6.09 -32.52
CA GLY A 20 -26.70 -6.82 -31.29
C GLY A 20 -26.05 -8.19 -31.35
N VAL A 21 -25.08 -8.41 -30.47
CA VAL A 21 -24.53 -9.74 -30.22
C VAL A 21 -25.64 -10.52 -29.55
N LYS A 22 -26.28 -11.43 -30.30
CA LYS A 22 -27.18 -12.42 -29.71
C LYS A 22 -26.33 -13.39 -28.90
N PHE A 23 -26.24 -13.19 -27.60
CA PHE A 23 -25.65 -14.14 -26.68
C PHE A 23 -26.61 -15.32 -26.49
N SER A 24 -26.35 -16.42 -27.18
CA SER A 24 -26.95 -17.71 -26.83
C SER A 24 -26.22 -18.23 -25.60
N SER A 25 -26.86 -18.12 -24.44
CA SER A 25 -26.32 -18.57 -23.16
C SER A 25 -26.53 -20.07 -22.99
N ASN A 26 -25.49 -20.87 -23.24
CA ASN A 26 -25.42 -22.24 -22.70
C ASN A 26 -24.81 -22.15 -21.29
N SER A 27 -25.41 -22.82 -20.30
CA SER A 27 -24.95 -22.81 -18.89
C SER A 27 -23.46 -23.14 -18.75
N ASN A 28 -22.92 -23.98 -19.64
CA ASN A 28 -21.49 -24.31 -19.63
C ASN A 28 -20.62 -23.17 -20.16
N GLN A 29 -21.09 -22.43 -21.16
CA GLN A 29 -20.36 -21.31 -21.75
C GLN A 29 -20.32 -20.10 -20.82
N THR A 30 -21.41 -19.83 -20.10
CA THR A 30 -21.46 -18.74 -19.10
C THR A 30 -20.50 -18.99 -17.93
N MET A 31 -20.35 -20.24 -17.49
CA MET A 31 -19.39 -20.61 -16.45
C MET A 31 -17.94 -20.41 -16.91
N ILE A 32 -17.63 -20.77 -18.16
CA ILE A 32 -16.29 -20.54 -18.72
C ILE A 32 -15.97 -19.05 -18.80
N PHE A 33 -16.91 -18.23 -19.29
CA PHE A 33 -16.72 -16.77 -19.32
C PHE A 33 -16.57 -16.17 -17.92
N LEU A 34 -17.36 -16.63 -16.94
CA LEU A 34 -17.25 -16.18 -15.57
C LEU A 34 -15.89 -16.55 -14.96
N LEU A 35 -15.39 -17.77 -15.19
CA LEU A 35 -14.07 -18.20 -14.71
C LEU A 35 -12.93 -17.40 -15.36
N ILE A 36 -13.01 -17.10 -16.65
CA ILE A 36 -12.03 -16.25 -17.35
C ILE A 36 -12.09 -14.81 -16.83
N LEU A 37 -13.29 -14.27 -16.59
CA LEU A 37 -13.45 -12.94 -16.01
C LEU A 37 -12.90 -12.87 -14.59
N VAL A 38 -13.21 -13.86 -13.75
CA VAL A 38 -12.70 -13.93 -12.38
C VAL A 38 -11.17 -14.07 -12.37
N SER A 39 -10.59 -14.94 -13.19
CA SER A 39 -9.12 -15.13 -13.22
C SER A 39 -8.38 -13.89 -13.74
N THR A 40 -8.86 -13.26 -14.81
CA THR A 40 -8.27 -12.03 -15.35
C THR A 40 -8.42 -10.86 -14.38
N PHE A 41 -9.54 -10.79 -13.65
CA PHE A 41 -9.73 -9.80 -12.60
C PHE A 41 -8.80 -10.05 -11.40
N CYS A 42 -8.62 -11.30 -10.96
CA CYS A 42 -7.69 -11.66 -9.89
C CYS A 42 -6.23 -11.30 -10.22
N LEU A 43 -5.76 -11.61 -11.44
CA LEU A 43 -4.41 -11.26 -11.87
C LEU A 43 -4.17 -9.75 -11.90
N SER A 44 -5.20 -8.98 -12.24
CA SER A 44 -5.12 -7.52 -12.26
C SER A 44 -5.03 -6.92 -10.86
N ILE A 45 -5.65 -7.56 -9.85
CA ILE A 45 -5.54 -7.14 -8.45
C ILE A 45 -4.12 -7.36 -7.93
N GLU A 46 -3.51 -8.50 -8.23
CA GLU A 46 -2.17 -8.85 -7.75
C GLU A 46 -1.08 -7.94 -8.34
N VAL A 47 -1.21 -7.53 -9.60
CA VAL A 47 -0.29 -6.56 -10.23
C VAL A 47 -0.51 -5.13 -9.73
N ALA A 48 -1.75 -4.79 -9.33
CA ALA A 48 -2.08 -3.46 -8.80
C ALA A 48 -1.66 -3.28 -7.33
N SER A 49 -1.64 -4.35 -6.53
CA SER A 49 -0.99 -4.35 -5.23
C SER A 49 0.50 -4.61 -5.43
N GLY A 50 1.34 -3.57 -5.45
CA GLY A 50 2.80 -3.74 -5.51
C GLY A 50 3.29 -4.83 -4.53
N GLN A 51 4.39 -5.51 -4.87
CA GLN A 51 4.89 -6.66 -4.12
C GLN A 51 5.11 -6.30 -2.64
N LEU A 52 4.21 -6.78 -1.77
CA LEU A 52 4.28 -6.55 -0.34
C LEU A 52 5.28 -7.51 0.30
N ASN A 53 6.12 -6.97 1.17
CA ASN A 53 7.08 -7.71 1.97
C ASN A 53 6.42 -8.13 3.28
N LYS A 54 6.51 -9.42 3.63
CA LYS A 54 6.15 -9.87 4.98
C LYS A 54 7.28 -9.53 5.95
N ALA A 55 6.97 -8.89 7.06
CA ALA A 55 7.94 -8.55 8.10
C ALA A 55 7.34 -8.69 9.50
N THR A 56 8.20 -8.63 10.51
CA THR A 56 7.82 -8.51 11.91
C THR A 56 8.13 -7.08 12.35
N LEU A 57 7.11 -6.38 12.84
CA LEU A 57 7.22 -5.06 13.45
C LEU A 57 7.64 -5.22 14.90
N THR A 58 8.69 -4.51 15.29
CA THR A 58 9.20 -4.39 16.66
C THR A 58 9.15 -2.92 17.09
N LEU A 59 9.18 -2.67 18.40
CA LEU A 59 9.22 -1.32 18.95
C LEU A 59 10.69 -0.90 19.12
N ASN A 60 11.04 0.29 18.62
CA ASN A 60 12.36 0.88 18.79
C ASN A 60 12.22 2.36 19.13
N SER A 61 12.97 2.81 20.12
CA SER A 61 13.17 4.22 20.45
C SER A 61 14.33 4.80 19.63
N PHE A 62 14.04 5.85 18.89
CA PHE A 62 15.00 6.65 18.11
C PHE A 62 15.53 7.86 18.89
N GLU A 63 15.03 8.06 20.12
CA GLU A 63 15.48 9.12 20.99
C GLU A 63 16.89 8.91 21.54
N LYS A 64 17.52 10.02 21.93
CA LYS A 64 18.83 9.98 22.58
C LYS A 64 18.73 9.29 23.93
N GLY A 65 19.45 8.18 24.09
CA GLY A 65 19.42 7.37 25.31
C GLY A 65 18.29 6.33 25.33
N GLY A 66 17.58 6.17 24.22
CA GLY A 66 16.71 5.04 23.96
C GLY A 66 17.45 3.72 23.66
N ASP A 67 16.70 2.69 23.33
CA ASP A 67 17.20 1.35 23.00
C ASP A 67 17.83 1.25 21.59
N GLY A 68 17.48 2.14 20.66
CA GLY A 68 18.13 2.25 19.34
C GLY A 68 19.63 2.62 19.42
N GLY A 69 20.09 3.07 20.59
CA GLY A 69 21.50 3.25 20.89
C GLY A 69 22.12 4.48 20.22
N ALA A 70 22.63 4.30 19.00
CA ALA A 70 23.33 5.35 18.26
C ALA A 70 22.35 6.26 17.49
N ALA A 71 22.88 7.35 16.93
CA ALA A 71 22.10 8.19 16.02
C ALA A 71 21.87 7.47 14.70
N SER A 72 20.73 7.72 14.05
CA SER A 72 20.26 6.95 12.90
C SER A 72 21.15 7.08 11.67
N GLU A 73 21.35 5.97 10.95
CA GLU A 73 22.34 5.80 9.88
C GLU A 73 22.10 6.70 8.65
N CYS A 74 20.87 7.16 8.40
CA CYS A 74 20.57 8.00 7.25
C CYS A 74 21.05 9.46 7.43
N ASP A 75 20.93 10.06 8.62
CA ASP A 75 21.27 11.47 8.88
C ASP A 75 22.20 11.74 10.06
N ASN A 76 22.63 10.71 10.79
CA ASN A 76 23.40 10.80 12.02
C ASN A 76 22.71 11.64 13.11
N LYS A 77 21.38 11.53 13.23
CA LYS A 77 20.60 12.22 14.27
C LYS A 77 19.75 11.25 15.09
N PHE A 78 19.43 11.68 16.30
CA PHE A 78 18.33 11.10 17.07
C PHE A 78 17.02 11.73 16.61
N HIS A 79 15.95 10.97 16.69
CA HIS A 79 14.61 11.39 16.30
C HIS A 79 13.64 11.17 17.45
N SER A 80 12.55 11.95 17.49
CA SER A 80 11.52 11.73 18.51
C SER A 80 10.66 10.51 18.16
N ASP A 81 10.31 9.72 19.17
CA ASP A 81 9.45 8.54 19.02
C ASP A 81 8.00 8.88 18.66
N ASP A 82 7.62 10.17 18.76
CA ASP A 82 6.36 10.71 18.28
C ASP A 82 6.35 10.94 16.75
N THR A 83 7.46 10.69 16.06
CA THR A 83 7.59 10.82 14.60
C THR A 83 7.30 9.47 13.93
N LEU A 84 6.61 9.45 12.79
CA LEU A 84 6.34 8.22 12.03
C LEU A 84 7.60 7.76 11.26
N ILE A 85 8.51 7.11 11.97
CA ILE A 85 9.80 6.65 11.45
C ILE A 85 10.07 5.18 11.77
N VAL A 86 10.93 4.57 10.95
CA VAL A 86 11.37 3.18 11.11
C VAL A 86 12.86 2.99 10.83
N ALA A 87 13.42 1.92 11.41
CA ALA A 87 14.64 1.28 10.95
C ALA A 87 14.28 0.01 10.16
N LEU A 88 15.06 -0.28 9.12
CA LEU A 88 14.88 -1.49 8.33
C LEU A 88 16.03 -2.48 8.57
N SER A 89 15.74 -3.78 8.50
CA SER A 89 16.78 -4.81 8.45
C SER A 89 17.77 -4.53 7.32
N THR A 90 19.01 -5.01 7.43
CA THR A 90 20.05 -4.79 6.41
C THR A 90 19.58 -5.11 4.98
N VAL A 91 18.82 -6.20 4.81
CA VAL A 91 18.29 -6.63 3.50
C VAL A 91 17.30 -5.62 2.94
N TYR A 92 16.42 -5.08 3.80
CA TYR A 92 15.41 -4.11 3.40
C TYR A 92 15.97 -2.70 3.26
N PHE A 93 16.87 -2.30 4.15
CA PHE A 93 17.53 -1.00 4.13
C PHE A 93 18.33 -0.76 2.84
N ASN A 94 18.88 -1.85 2.28
CA ASN A 94 19.49 -1.89 0.95
C ASN A 94 20.54 -0.78 0.74
N HIS A 95 21.60 -0.80 1.55
CA HIS A 95 22.74 0.11 1.42
C HIS A 95 22.36 1.61 1.35
N LYS A 96 21.41 2.04 2.21
CA LYS A 96 20.86 3.40 2.27
C LYS A 96 19.98 3.81 1.08
N GLU A 97 19.69 2.91 0.14
CA GLU A 97 18.82 3.24 -1.00
C GLU A 97 17.39 3.60 -0.58
N ARG A 98 16.95 3.18 0.61
CA ARG A 98 15.65 3.55 1.18
C ARG A 98 15.68 4.72 2.16
N CYS A 99 16.83 5.32 2.45
CA CYS A 99 16.90 6.46 3.36
C CYS A 99 15.96 7.59 2.93
N PHE A 100 15.18 8.09 3.89
CA PHE A 100 14.18 9.14 3.75
C PHE A 100 13.06 8.85 2.75
N LYS A 101 12.94 7.60 2.29
CA LYS A 101 11.76 7.14 1.54
C LYS A 101 10.69 6.69 2.53
N GLU A 102 9.45 6.88 2.13
CA GLU A 102 8.31 6.35 2.87
C GLU A 102 8.04 4.91 2.49
N ILE A 103 7.64 4.13 3.48
CA ILE A 103 7.02 2.83 3.28
C ILE A 103 5.60 2.86 3.84
N THR A 104 4.70 2.13 3.19
CA THR A 104 3.37 1.88 3.75
C THR A 104 3.41 0.57 4.52
N ILE A 105 3.12 0.63 5.82
CA ILE A 105 3.04 -0.53 6.71
C ILE A 105 1.58 -0.89 6.91
N PHE A 106 1.25 -2.17 6.78
CA PHE A 106 -0.06 -2.75 6.98
C PHE A 106 -0.03 -3.72 8.16
N GLY A 107 -0.85 -3.44 9.19
CA GLY A 107 -0.90 -4.22 10.42
C GLY A 107 -2.16 -3.91 11.22
N ASN A 108 -2.65 -4.87 12.00
CA ASN A 108 -3.85 -4.69 12.85
C ASN A 108 -5.09 -4.14 12.09
N GLY A 109 -5.25 -4.50 10.81
CA GLY A 109 -6.34 -4.01 9.95
C GLY A 109 -6.25 -2.52 9.58
N ARG A 110 -5.09 -1.88 9.81
CA ARG A 110 -4.80 -0.48 9.51
C ARG A 110 -3.55 -0.36 8.64
N SER A 111 -3.31 0.84 8.14
CA SER A 111 -2.06 1.18 7.49
C SER A 111 -1.51 2.54 7.95
N VAL A 112 -0.19 2.71 7.83
CA VAL A 112 0.50 3.95 8.13
C VAL A 112 1.70 4.13 7.20
N ASN A 113 1.93 5.36 6.74
CA ASN A 113 3.17 5.73 6.07
C ASN A 113 4.21 6.09 7.12
N ALA A 114 5.42 5.55 6.98
CA ALA A 114 6.53 5.87 7.87
C ALA A 114 7.82 6.06 7.05
N MET A 115 8.64 7.00 7.48
CA MET A 115 9.90 7.32 6.82
C MET A 115 11.03 6.43 7.35
N VAL A 116 11.82 5.87 6.44
CA VAL A 116 13.01 5.09 6.81
C VAL A 116 14.14 6.05 7.20
N VAL A 117 14.65 5.90 8.42
CA VAL A 117 15.75 6.74 8.93
C VAL A 117 16.99 5.95 9.35
N ASP A 118 16.88 4.62 9.49
CA ASP A 118 17.96 3.83 10.08
C ASP A 118 18.03 2.40 9.54
N GLU A 119 19.18 1.76 9.81
CA GLU A 119 19.44 0.35 9.59
C GLU A 119 19.51 -0.38 10.94
N CYS A 120 18.69 -1.42 11.13
CA CYS A 120 18.89 -2.33 12.27
C CYS A 120 19.78 -3.51 11.87
N LYS A 121 20.78 -3.83 12.72
CA LYS A 121 21.56 -5.08 12.65
C LYS A 121 20.80 -6.20 13.37
N CYS A 122 19.57 -6.41 12.90
CA CYS A 122 18.51 -7.24 13.44
C CYS A 122 18.27 -8.47 12.51
N GLY A 123 17.18 -9.22 12.74
CA GLY A 123 16.74 -10.27 11.82
C GLY A 123 16.44 -9.74 10.41
N ASN A 124 16.52 -10.62 9.40
CA ASN A 124 16.41 -10.20 7.99
C ASN A 124 15.03 -9.66 7.60
N ASN A 125 13.97 -9.97 8.35
CA ASN A 125 12.59 -9.62 8.07
C ASN A 125 11.99 -8.67 9.13
N ILE A 126 12.81 -7.79 9.70
CA ILE A 126 12.40 -6.86 10.76
C ILE A 126 12.16 -5.44 10.21
N VAL A 127 11.13 -4.80 10.75
CA VAL A 127 10.92 -3.35 10.69
C VAL A 127 10.85 -2.87 12.14
N ASP A 128 11.81 -2.05 12.56
CA ASP A 128 11.83 -1.44 13.89
C ASP A 128 11.08 -0.12 13.82
N GLY A 129 9.89 -0.05 14.42
CA GLY A 129 9.02 1.12 14.38
C GLY A 129 9.03 1.93 15.67
N SER A 130 8.95 3.24 15.52
CA SER A 130 8.73 4.20 16.61
C SER A 130 7.37 4.00 17.30
N SER A 131 7.22 4.51 18.52
CA SER A 131 5.94 4.55 19.26
C SER A 131 4.79 5.10 18.40
N ALA A 132 5.03 6.17 17.64
CA ALA A 132 4.04 6.75 16.74
C ALA A 132 3.51 5.77 15.67
N VAL A 133 4.37 4.90 15.12
CA VAL A 133 3.97 3.88 14.14
C VAL A 133 3.01 2.88 14.79
N TRP A 134 3.35 2.37 15.97
CA TRP A 134 2.52 1.44 16.72
C TRP A 134 1.15 2.03 17.07
N LYS A 135 1.15 3.28 17.55
CA LYS A 135 -0.06 4.04 17.86
C LYS A 135 -0.94 4.27 16.64
N ALA A 136 -0.35 4.59 15.48
CA ALA A 136 -1.09 4.77 14.23
C ALA A 136 -1.75 3.46 13.74
N LEU A 137 -1.08 2.33 13.94
CA LEU A 137 -1.65 0.99 13.73
C LEU A 137 -2.66 0.59 14.80
N GLY A 138 -2.95 1.44 15.79
CA GLY A 138 -3.96 1.22 16.81
C GLY A 138 -3.62 0.06 17.75
N VAL A 139 -2.34 -0.25 17.90
CA VAL A 139 -1.85 -1.28 18.81
C VAL A 139 -1.30 -0.58 20.06
N PRO A 140 -1.79 -0.89 21.27
CA PRO A 140 -1.20 -0.36 22.48
C PRO A 140 0.23 -0.87 22.61
N GLU A 141 1.17 0.04 22.83
CA GLU A 141 2.59 -0.28 23.01
C GLU A 141 2.74 -1.30 24.14
N LYS A 142 3.28 -2.47 23.77
CA LYS A 142 3.76 -3.51 24.67
C LYS A 142 5.04 -4.03 24.04
N GLU A 143 6.01 -4.40 24.86
CA GLU A 143 7.24 -5.08 24.41
C GLU A 143 6.86 -6.38 23.66
N GLY A 144 6.66 -6.28 22.35
CA GLY A 144 6.06 -7.33 21.57
C GLY A 144 6.33 -7.18 20.08
N GLU A 145 6.01 -8.25 19.36
CA GLU A 145 6.21 -8.39 17.93
C GLU A 145 4.84 -8.48 17.24
N MET A 146 4.72 -7.88 16.06
CA MET A 146 3.51 -8.01 15.23
C MET A 146 3.88 -8.35 13.78
N ASP A 147 3.23 -9.38 13.24
CA ASP A 147 3.31 -9.68 11.81
C ASP A 147 2.67 -8.53 11.01
N ILE A 148 3.42 -7.99 10.05
CA ILE A 148 3.00 -6.93 9.16
C ILE A 148 3.29 -7.28 7.70
N PHE A 149 2.64 -6.55 6.80
CA PHE A 149 3.08 -6.41 5.43
C PHE A 149 3.55 -4.98 5.21
N TRP A 150 4.50 -4.75 4.32
CA TRP A 150 4.88 -3.40 3.93
C TRP A 150 5.34 -3.33 2.47
N GLY A 151 5.25 -2.14 1.89
CA GLY A 151 5.77 -1.84 0.56
C GLY A 151 6.29 -0.41 0.49
N ASP A 152 7.08 -0.12 -0.54
CA ASP A 152 7.45 1.27 -0.86
C ASP A 152 6.15 2.06 -1.14
N ALA A 153 6.03 3.28 -0.60
CA ALA A 153 4.83 4.13 -0.70
C ALA A 153 4.69 4.86 -2.05
#